data_AF-A0A922VTY8-F1
#
_entry.id   AF-A0A922VTY8-F1
#
_cell.length_a   1.000
_cell.length_b   1.000
_cell.length_c   1.000
_cell.angle_alpha   90.00
_cell.angle_beta   90.00
_cell.angle_gamma   90.00
#
_symmetry.space_group_name_H-M   'P 1'
#
loop_
_entity.id
_entity.type
_entity.pdbx_description
1 polymer ?
#
loop_
_entity_poly.entity_id
_entity_poly.type
_entity_poly.pdbx_seq_one_letter_code
_entity_poly.pdbx_strand_id
1 'polypeptide(L)'
;MGDDERFEYIYKFVSRDRYDPAQPAANAGLLDHGTLHVARFGDDGQGEWLALEHGSNGLTVANGFADQADVLIRTRQAADRAGASKMDRPEWIAVHPESGEVYCTLTNNSQRDAAGMPPTDAANPRAGNSFGHIIRWREQGDDAAQTRFAWDVFVLCGDPQHADEKKRGTAKGDAFGSPDGLWFDAQGRLWVQTDVASGALNRGDYERLGNNQMLVADVASGEFRRFLTGPKGCEITGITAPPDGRSLFINIQHPGESAGERSDPAQPTAVSNWPASQFPQAAGGRPRSATVVITRLDGGVIGA
;
A
#
# COMPACT_ATOMS: atom_id res chain seq x y z
N MET A 1 0.57 9.61 3.28
CA MET A 1 1.59 9.32 2.24
C MET A 1 2.52 8.26 2.82
N GLY A 2 2.75 7.16 2.11
CA GLY A 2 3.78 6.18 2.48
C GLY A 2 5.11 6.49 1.80
N ASP A 3 6.22 6.13 2.43
CA ASP A 3 7.56 6.15 1.85
C ASP A 3 8.04 4.71 1.72
N ASP A 4 7.92 4.16 0.51
CA ASP A 4 8.18 2.75 0.22
C ASP A 4 9.67 2.43 0.19
N GLU A 5 10.23 2.31 1.38
CA GLU A 5 11.50 1.65 1.62
C GLU A 5 11.44 0.99 3.00
N ARG A 6 12.26 -0.05 3.19
CA ARG A 6 12.30 -0.75 4.47
C ARG A 6 12.73 0.23 5.55
N PHE A 7 11.98 0.26 6.65
CA PHE A 7 12.25 1.10 7.81
C PHE A 7 12.04 2.60 7.60
N GLU A 8 11.41 3.01 6.50
CA GLU A 8 10.94 4.39 6.31
C GLU A 8 9.49 4.55 6.81
N TYR A 9 8.83 5.66 6.49
CA TYR A 9 7.78 6.21 7.34
C TYR A 9 6.43 6.41 6.66
N ILE A 10 5.41 6.61 7.50
CA ILE A 10 4.10 7.11 7.08
C ILE A 10 4.00 8.58 7.46
N TYR A 11 3.59 9.42 6.50
CA TYR A 11 3.48 10.87 6.64
C TYR A 11 2.05 11.36 6.43
N LYS A 12 1.76 12.54 6.99
CA LYS A 12 0.49 13.27 6.86
C LYS A 12 0.73 14.75 6.64
N PHE A 13 0.14 15.31 5.59
CA PHE A 13 0.13 16.76 5.37
C PHE A 13 -1.25 17.31 5.67
N VAL A 14 -1.30 18.41 6.42
CA VAL A 14 -2.53 19.15 6.72
C VAL A 14 -2.36 20.57 6.20
N SER A 15 -3.20 21.00 5.26
CA SER A 15 -3.17 22.36 4.72
C SER A 15 -3.53 23.38 5.80
N ARG A 16 -2.92 24.57 5.73
CA ARG A 16 -3.27 25.71 6.60
C ARG A 16 -4.68 26.20 6.31
N ASP A 17 -4.98 26.31 5.01
CA ASP A 17 -6.23 26.90 4.53
C ASP A 17 -7.27 25.81 4.24
N ARG A 18 -8.55 26.19 4.26
CA ARG A 18 -9.68 25.28 4.06
C ARG A 18 -9.96 25.07 2.57
N TYR A 19 -10.27 23.83 2.20
CA TYR A 19 -10.78 23.50 0.87
C TYR A 19 -12.16 24.14 0.63
N ASP A 20 -12.31 24.84 -0.50
CA ASP A 20 -13.59 25.40 -0.96
C ASP A 20 -14.03 24.71 -2.27
N PRO A 21 -14.99 23.77 -2.23
CA PRO A 21 -15.48 23.10 -3.44
C PRO A 21 -16.22 24.04 -4.40
N ALA A 22 -16.73 25.18 -3.93
CA ALA A 22 -17.42 26.15 -4.78
C ALA A 22 -16.45 27.06 -5.55
N GLN A 23 -15.18 27.13 -5.14
CA GLN A 23 -14.16 27.99 -5.76
C GLN A 23 -12.86 27.22 -6.04
N PRO A 24 -12.79 26.38 -7.09
CA PRO A 24 -11.60 25.59 -7.41
C PRO A 24 -10.31 26.41 -7.53
N ALA A 25 -10.40 27.64 -8.05
CA ALA A 25 -9.26 28.55 -8.18
C ALA A 25 -8.68 28.99 -6.82
N ALA A 26 -9.50 29.05 -5.77
CA ALA A 26 -9.05 29.38 -4.41
C ALA A 26 -8.22 28.24 -3.78
N ASN A 27 -8.32 27.02 -4.31
CA ASN A 27 -7.64 25.85 -3.78
C ASN A 27 -6.23 25.64 -4.34
N ALA A 28 -5.78 26.47 -5.29
CA ALA A 28 -4.54 26.25 -6.05
C ALA A 28 -3.27 26.18 -5.17
N GLY A 29 -3.25 26.91 -4.05
CA GLY A 29 -2.10 26.95 -3.12
C GLY A 29 -2.26 26.10 -1.85
N LEU A 30 -3.30 25.25 -1.75
CA LEU A 30 -3.57 24.48 -0.51
C LEU A 30 -2.41 23.56 -0.12
N LEU A 31 -1.67 23.06 -1.10
CA LEU A 31 -0.55 22.13 -0.87
C LEU A 31 0.79 22.86 -0.64
N ASP A 32 0.83 24.18 -0.83
CA ASP A 32 2.05 25.00 -0.60
C ASP A 32 2.16 25.47 0.85
N HIS A 33 1.04 25.46 1.60
CA HIS A 33 0.97 25.99 2.96
C HIS A 33 0.28 24.99 3.89
N GLY A 34 1.02 24.48 4.86
CA GLY A 34 0.50 23.52 5.82
C GLY A 34 1.60 22.97 6.72
N THR A 35 1.27 21.90 7.44
CA THR A 35 2.22 21.19 8.30
C THR A 35 2.36 19.74 7.83
N LEU A 36 3.58 19.33 7.54
CA LEU A 36 3.93 17.93 7.33
C LEU A 36 4.18 17.26 8.68
N HIS A 37 3.64 16.07 8.86
CA HIS A 37 3.81 15.24 10.04
C HIS A 37 4.32 13.86 9.64
N VAL A 38 4.91 13.17 10.61
CA VAL A 38 5.29 11.76 10.51
C VAL A 38 4.66 10.95 11.64
N ALA A 39 4.30 9.70 11.38
CA ALA A 39 3.65 8.83 12.36
C ALA A 39 4.64 8.25 13.38
N ARG A 40 4.21 8.20 14.63
CA ARG A 40 4.74 7.30 15.66
C ARG A 40 3.60 6.41 16.17
N PHE A 41 3.78 5.11 16.06
CA PHE A 41 2.87 4.08 16.55
C PHE A 41 3.37 3.56 17.90
N GLY A 42 2.55 3.67 18.94
CA GLY A 42 2.82 3.12 20.27
C GLY A 42 2.23 1.72 20.43
N ASP A 43 2.88 0.88 21.24
CA ASP A 43 2.51 -0.54 21.44
C ASP A 43 1.14 -0.77 22.12
N ASP A 44 0.49 0.31 22.57
CA ASP A 44 -0.83 0.32 23.21
C ASP A 44 -1.99 0.49 22.22
N GLY A 45 -1.71 0.46 20.91
CA GLY A 45 -2.70 0.74 19.87
C GLY A 45 -3.07 2.22 19.76
N GLN A 46 -2.29 3.10 20.37
CA GLN A 46 -2.37 4.55 20.17
C GLN A 46 -1.19 5.02 19.35
N GLY A 47 -1.37 6.13 18.63
CA GLY A 47 -0.30 6.76 17.89
C GLY A 47 -0.45 8.26 17.82
N GLU A 48 0.57 8.89 17.23
CA GLU A 48 0.63 10.32 17.09
C GLU A 48 1.32 10.77 15.81
N TRP A 49 0.87 11.94 15.35
CA TRP A 49 1.46 12.69 14.26
C TRP A 49 2.45 13.71 14.84
N LEU A 50 3.73 13.47 14.60
CA LEU A 50 4.83 14.34 14.98
C LEU A 50 5.04 15.40 13.89
N ALA A 51 4.86 16.68 14.23
CA ALA A 51 5.10 17.77 13.28
C ALA A 51 6.57 17.83 12.86
N LEU A 52 6.81 17.90 11.54
CA LEU A 52 8.12 18.13 10.95
C LEU A 52 8.31 19.63 10.69
N GLU A 53 8.38 20.38 11.78
CA GLU A 53 8.52 21.83 11.79
C GLU A 53 9.86 22.23 12.40
N HIS A 54 10.60 23.12 11.72
CA HIS A 54 11.86 23.64 12.23
C HIS A 54 11.63 24.41 13.54
N GLY A 55 12.35 24.05 14.59
CA GLY A 55 12.16 24.52 15.96
C GLY A 55 11.46 23.49 16.87
N SER A 56 10.80 22.49 16.30
CA SER A 56 10.02 21.46 17.01
C SER A 56 10.69 20.09 16.89
N ASN A 57 10.40 19.17 17.82
CA ASN A 57 10.84 17.75 17.76
C ASN A 57 12.34 17.54 17.47
N GLY A 58 13.19 18.45 17.95
CA GLY A 58 14.64 18.39 17.74
C GLY A 58 15.11 18.85 16.35
N LEU A 59 14.22 19.35 15.49
CA LEU A 59 14.51 19.86 14.15
C LEU A 59 15.03 21.29 14.22
N THR A 60 16.27 21.46 14.68
CA THR A 60 16.86 22.78 14.95
C THR A 60 18.24 22.89 14.31
N VAL A 61 18.74 24.12 14.15
CA VAL A 61 20.13 24.41 13.71
C VAL A 61 21.17 23.60 14.50
N ALA A 62 21.02 23.49 15.82
CA ALA A 62 21.95 22.73 16.67
C ALA A 62 22.00 21.23 16.35
N ASN A 63 20.94 20.69 15.75
CA ASN A 63 20.85 19.30 15.28
C ASN A 63 21.02 19.19 13.76
N GLY A 64 21.56 20.24 13.14
CA GLY A 64 21.94 20.25 11.74
C GLY A 64 20.84 20.60 10.76
N PHE A 65 19.66 21.08 11.18
CA PHE A 65 18.59 21.57 10.28
C PHE A 65 18.61 23.09 10.23
N ALA A 66 18.94 23.69 9.08
CA ALA A 66 19.14 25.14 8.97
C ALA A 66 17.82 25.94 9.04
N ASP A 67 16.77 25.43 8.42
CA ASP A 67 15.44 26.04 8.31
C ASP A 67 14.38 24.99 7.92
N GLN A 68 13.15 25.45 7.64
CA GLN A 68 12.05 24.58 7.23
C GLN A 68 12.26 23.93 5.85
N ALA A 69 12.91 24.61 4.90
CA ALA A 69 13.14 24.05 3.57
C ALA A 69 14.10 22.86 3.66
N ASP A 70 15.11 22.98 4.51
CA ASP A 70 16.07 21.91 4.80
C ASP A 70 15.40 20.70 5.47
N VAL A 71 14.46 20.92 6.39
CA VAL A 71 13.61 19.85 6.98
C VAL A 71 12.83 19.11 5.89
N LEU A 72 12.21 19.82 4.95
CA LEU A 72 11.42 19.21 3.87
C LEU A 72 12.29 18.48 2.83
N ILE A 73 13.46 19.01 2.49
CA ILE A 73 14.39 18.33 1.55
C ILE A 73 14.96 17.07 2.20
N ARG A 74 15.27 17.12 3.50
CA ARG A 74 15.84 15.99 4.27
C ARG A 74 14.80 15.33 5.16
N THR A 75 13.57 15.19 4.66
CA THR A 75 12.40 14.71 5.42
C THR A 75 12.66 13.38 6.14
N ARG A 76 13.35 12.41 5.52
CA ARG A 76 13.70 11.14 6.19
C ARG A 76 14.59 11.33 7.42
N GLN A 77 15.62 12.17 7.31
CA GLN A 77 16.50 12.50 8.44
C GLN A 77 15.75 13.28 9.53
N ALA A 78 14.80 14.14 9.14
CA ALA A 78 13.94 14.83 10.08
C ALA A 78 13.00 13.86 10.82
N ALA A 79 12.44 12.87 10.12
CA ALA A 79 11.61 11.82 10.71
C ALA A 79 12.40 10.93 11.69
N ASP A 80 13.62 10.51 11.34
CA ASP A 80 14.55 9.84 12.26
C ASP A 80 14.74 10.68 13.54
N ARG A 81 15.05 11.98 13.38
CA ARG A 81 15.31 12.88 14.51
C ARG A 81 14.09 13.10 15.40
N ALA A 82 12.91 13.20 14.79
CA ALA A 82 11.64 13.39 15.48
C ALA A 82 11.20 12.13 16.26
N GLY A 83 11.75 10.96 15.91
CA GLY A 83 11.45 9.69 16.58
C GLY A 83 10.25 8.96 15.96
N ALA A 84 10.09 9.05 14.64
CA ALA A 84 9.07 8.32 13.90
C ALA A 84 9.25 6.79 13.99
N SER A 85 8.16 6.04 13.83
CA SER A 85 8.21 4.58 13.77
C SER A 85 8.72 4.10 12.42
N LYS A 86 9.76 3.27 12.42
CA LYS A 86 10.32 2.65 11.21
C LYS A 86 9.43 1.51 10.73
N MET A 87 8.83 1.64 9.54
CA MET A 87 7.76 0.76 9.06
C MET A 87 8.22 -0.30 8.05
N ASP A 88 7.44 -1.35 7.89
CA ASP A 88 7.66 -2.38 6.88
C ASP A 88 7.12 -1.96 5.50
N ARG A 89 7.85 -1.07 4.80
CA ARG A 89 7.56 -0.62 3.42
C ARG A 89 6.12 -0.11 3.21
N PRO A 90 5.78 1.10 3.69
CA PRO A 90 4.50 1.73 3.41
C PRO A 90 4.28 2.02 1.93
N GLU A 91 3.23 1.44 1.35
CA GLU A 91 2.83 1.69 -0.04
C GLU A 91 1.55 2.53 -0.11
N TRP A 92 0.43 1.98 -0.61
CA TRP A 92 -0.79 2.74 -0.80
C TRP A 92 -1.52 3.01 0.53
N ILE A 93 -2.24 4.12 0.53
CA ILE A 93 -3.10 4.53 1.63
C ILE A 93 -4.48 4.86 1.09
N ALA A 94 -5.51 4.28 1.69
CA ALA A 94 -6.90 4.52 1.32
C ALA A 94 -7.74 4.89 2.54
N VAL A 95 -8.73 5.77 2.34
CA VAL A 95 -9.64 6.24 3.39
C VAL A 95 -11.02 5.69 3.12
N HIS A 96 -11.62 5.04 4.11
CA HIS A 96 -12.98 4.54 4.01
C HIS A 96 -13.96 5.71 3.84
N PRO A 97 -14.84 5.71 2.83
CA PRO A 97 -15.62 6.89 2.43
C PRO A 97 -16.63 7.35 3.48
N GLU A 98 -17.17 6.44 4.29
CA GLU A 98 -18.14 6.78 5.33
C GLU A 98 -17.50 6.97 6.71
N SER A 99 -16.71 5.99 7.17
CA SER A 99 -16.17 5.99 8.52
C SER A 99 -14.95 6.88 8.73
N GLY A 100 -14.25 7.28 7.65
CA GLY A 100 -13.00 8.04 7.72
C GLY A 100 -11.78 7.23 8.18
N GLU A 101 -11.92 5.94 8.45
CA GLU A 101 -10.79 5.08 8.81
C GLU A 101 -9.79 5.00 7.66
N VAL A 102 -8.50 5.01 8.02
CA VAL A 102 -7.41 4.99 7.06
C VAL A 102 -6.71 3.65 7.10
N TYR A 103 -6.41 3.10 5.94
CA TYR A 103 -5.77 1.81 5.75
C TYR A 103 -4.49 2.02 4.95
N CYS A 104 -3.39 1.38 5.36
CA CYS A 104 -2.11 1.44 4.66
C CYS A 104 -1.53 0.05 4.49
N THR A 105 -1.03 -0.24 3.29
CA THR A 105 -0.25 -1.44 3.03
C THR A 105 1.18 -1.30 3.51
N LEU A 106 1.65 -2.35 4.19
CA LEU A 106 3.01 -2.54 4.64
C LEU A 106 3.51 -3.82 3.96
N THR A 107 4.04 -3.66 2.74
CA THR A 107 4.06 -4.72 1.72
C THR A 107 4.99 -5.89 2.08
N ASN A 108 6.15 -5.61 2.69
CA ASN A 108 7.05 -6.61 3.27
C ASN A 108 8.30 -5.95 3.86
N ASN A 109 9.01 -6.67 4.71
CA ASN A 109 10.34 -6.30 5.15
C ASN A 109 11.14 -7.53 5.63
N SER A 110 11.89 -8.16 4.71
CA SER A 110 12.70 -9.32 5.08
C SER A 110 13.91 -9.02 5.98
N GLN A 111 14.16 -7.74 6.29
CA GLN A 111 15.23 -7.31 7.21
C GLN A 111 14.73 -7.01 8.62
N ARG A 112 13.40 -6.99 8.86
CA ARG A 112 12.83 -6.79 10.20
C ARG A 112 13.44 -7.80 11.18
N ASP A 113 13.98 -7.32 12.30
CA ASP A 113 14.64 -8.12 13.33
C ASP A 113 15.86 -8.93 12.84
N ALA A 114 16.47 -8.51 11.72
CA ALA A 114 17.81 -8.98 11.33
C ALA A 114 18.88 -8.29 12.19
N ALA A 115 20.08 -8.88 12.24
CA ALA A 115 21.19 -8.34 13.02
C ALA A 115 21.51 -6.88 12.61
N GLY A 116 21.43 -5.96 13.57
CA GLY A 116 21.67 -4.53 13.36
C GLY A 116 20.49 -3.76 12.74
N MET A 117 19.36 -4.41 12.52
CA MET A 117 18.13 -3.80 12.01
C MET A 117 17.11 -3.59 13.13
N PRO A 118 16.13 -2.68 12.94
CA PRO A 118 15.04 -2.49 13.90
C PRO A 118 14.34 -3.81 14.28
N PRO A 119 14.04 -4.05 15.57
CA PRO A 119 13.33 -5.25 16.02
C PRO A 119 11.87 -5.24 15.58
N THR A 120 11.15 -6.32 15.85
CA THR A 120 9.68 -6.34 15.80
C THR A 120 9.09 -5.43 16.87
N ASP A 121 7.97 -4.79 16.54
CA ASP A 121 7.14 -4.01 17.45
C ASP A 121 5.65 -4.33 17.19
N ALA A 122 4.72 -3.71 17.91
CA ALA A 122 3.31 -4.00 17.73
C ALA A 122 2.81 -3.67 16.30
N ALA A 123 3.36 -2.63 15.68
CA ALA A 123 2.96 -2.17 14.35
C ALA A 123 3.61 -2.99 13.24
N ASN A 124 4.75 -3.64 13.50
CA ASN A 124 5.53 -4.47 12.56
C ASN A 124 5.89 -5.81 13.25
N PRO A 125 4.93 -6.73 13.43
CA PRO A 125 5.03 -7.78 14.45
C PRO A 125 5.78 -9.05 14.02
N ARG A 126 6.31 -9.12 12.79
CA ARG A 126 6.96 -10.34 12.26
C ARG A 126 8.42 -10.10 11.88
N ALA A 127 9.32 -10.90 12.46
CA ALA A 127 10.71 -10.97 12.03
C ALA A 127 10.79 -11.52 10.60
N GLY A 128 11.68 -10.96 9.77
CA GLY A 128 11.83 -11.36 8.37
C GLY A 128 10.51 -11.37 7.59
N ASN A 129 9.67 -10.36 7.80
CA ASN A 129 8.31 -10.26 7.28
C ASN A 129 8.29 -10.37 5.75
N SER A 130 8.01 -11.57 5.24
CA SER A 130 7.98 -11.82 3.80
C SER A 130 6.67 -11.38 3.17
N PHE A 131 5.54 -11.57 3.86
CA PHE A 131 4.20 -11.44 3.28
C PHE A 131 3.53 -10.07 3.44
N GLY A 132 4.00 -9.23 4.35
CA GLY A 132 3.38 -7.92 4.60
C GLY A 132 2.04 -7.98 5.34
N HIS A 133 1.43 -6.82 5.50
CA HIS A 133 0.21 -6.63 6.28
C HIS A 133 -0.48 -5.30 5.92
N ILE A 134 -1.71 -5.12 6.40
CA ILE A 134 -2.42 -3.84 6.31
C ILE A 134 -2.62 -3.32 7.73
N ILE A 135 -2.14 -2.10 7.98
CA ILE A 135 -2.39 -1.36 9.21
C ILE A 135 -3.56 -0.41 9.01
N ARG A 136 -4.36 -0.20 10.05
CA ARG A 136 -5.51 0.70 10.05
C ARG A 136 -5.41 1.68 11.21
N TRP A 137 -5.84 2.93 11.00
CA TRP A 137 -6.01 3.91 12.07
C TRP A 137 -7.22 4.81 11.89
N ARG A 138 -7.56 5.49 12.98
CA ARG A 138 -8.61 6.52 13.06
C ARG A 138 -8.15 7.63 13.99
N GLU A 139 -8.09 8.85 13.47
CA GLU A 139 -7.82 10.04 14.27
C GLU A 139 -8.89 10.27 15.35
N GLN A 140 -8.48 10.85 16.47
CA GLN A 140 -9.38 11.13 17.59
C GLN A 140 -10.58 11.98 17.15
N GLY A 141 -11.77 11.59 17.62
CA GLY A 141 -13.00 12.34 17.34
C GLY A 141 -13.42 12.36 15.87
N ASP A 142 -12.96 11.40 15.07
CA ASP A 142 -13.24 11.32 13.63
C ASP A 142 -12.81 12.58 12.85
N ASP A 143 -11.77 13.25 13.35
CA ASP A 143 -11.26 14.50 12.79
C ASP A 143 -9.82 14.31 12.27
N ALA A 144 -9.71 14.29 10.94
CA ALA A 144 -8.43 14.16 10.25
C ALA A 144 -7.45 15.32 10.54
N ALA A 145 -7.85 16.42 11.20
CA ALA A 145 -6.92 17.45 11.67
C ALA A 145 -6.18 17.06 12.95
N GLN A 146 -6.65 16.05 13.69
CA GLN A 146 -6.06 15.68 14.98
C GLN A 146 -4.70 14.99 14.83
N THR A 147 -3.89 15.15 15.87
CA THR A 147 -2.52 14.62 15.94
C THR A 147 -2.40 13.33 16.74
N ARG A 148 -3.52 12.79 17.24
CA ARG A 148 -3.60 11.51 17.94
C ARG A 148 -4.55 10.59 17.19
N PHE A 149 -4.23 9.30 17.17
CA PHE A 149 -5.06 8.29 16.52
C PHE A 149 -5.01 6.97 17.29
N ALA A 150 -6.08 6.19 17.18
CA ALA A 150 -6.07 4.77 17.55
C ALA A 150 -5.77 3.93 16.30
N TRP A 151 -5.08 2.82 16.47
CA TRP A 151 -4.67 1.96 15.36
C TRP A 151 -4.68 0.47 15.72
N ASP A 152 -4.78 -0.38 14.69
CA ASP A 152 -4.65 -1.83 14.79
C ASP A 152 -4.06 -2.42 13.50
N VAL A 153 -3.50 -3.64 13.57
CA VAL A 153 -3.17 -4.42 12.37
C VAL A 153 -4.46 -5.06 11.85
N PHE A 154 -5.01 -4.52 10.76
CA PHE A 154 -6.25 -5.00 10.17
C PHE A 154 -6.12 -6.44 9.65
N VAL A 155 -5.02 -6.77 8.98
CA VAL A 155 -4.73 -8.14 8.53
C VAL A 155 -3.22 -8.38 8.42
N LEU A 156 -2.78 -9.54 8.90
CA LEU A 156 -1.45 -10.09 8.58
C LEU A 156 -1.61 -10.98 7.35
N CYS A 157 -0.94 -10.63 6.25
CA CYS A 157 -0.98 -11.42 5.02
C CYS A 157 -0.11 -12.66 5.16
N GLY A 158 -0.36 -13.68 4.34
CA GLY A 158 0.43 -14.91 4.32
C GLY A 158 -0.40 -16.15 4.03
N ASP A 159 0.31 -17.24 3.75
CA ASP A 159 -0.30 -18.53 3.49
C ASP A 159 -0.82 -19.19 4.79
N PRO A 160 -2.13 -19.47 4.91
CA PRO A 160 -2.70 -20.10 6.11
C PRO A 160 -2.18 -21.53 6.32
N GLN A 161 -1.63 -22.16 5.28
CA GLN A 161 -1.03 -23.49 5.35
C GLN A 161 0.50 -23.46 5.49
N HIS A 162 1.08 -22.29 5.76
CA HIS A 162 2.53 -22.16 5.93
C HIS A 162 3.04 -23.09 7.05
N ALA A 163 4.19 -23.74 6.82
CA ALA A 163 4.76 -24.70 7.77
C ALA A 163 5.19 -24.03 9.08
N ASP A 164 5.79 -22.84 8.99
CA ASP A 164 6.01 -21.95 10.14
C ASP A 164 4.72 -21.22 10.49
N GLU A 165 4.18 -21.50 11.68
CA GLU A 165 2.92 -20.92 12.18
C GLU A 165 2.99 -19.41 12.33
N LYS A 166 4.17 -18.85 12.61
CA LYS A 166 4.38 -17.40 12.78
C LYS A 166 4.19 -16.61 11.47
N LYS A 167 4.26 -17.30 10.33
CA LYS A 167 4.08 -16.71 9.01
C LYS A 167 2.67 -16.94 8.43
N ARG A 168 1.80 -17.68 9.12
CA ARG A 168 0.42 -17.89 8.66
C ARG A 168 -0.33 -16.57 8.70
N GLY A 169 -1.07 -16.27 7.63
CA GLY A 169 -1.89 -15.07 7.55
C GLY A 169 -3.15 -15.15 8.43
N THR A 170 -3.73 -13.99 8.74
CA THR A 170 -4.97 -13.86 9.54
C THR A 170 -6.19 -13.52 8.69
N ALA A 171 -6.04 -13.36 7.37
CA ALA A 171 -7.15 -13.09 6.46
C ALA A 171 -8.21 -14.20 6.55
N LYS A 172 -9.48 -13.81 6.70
CA LYS A 172 -10.60 -14.75 6.57
C LYS A 172 -10.94 -14.89 5.09
N GLY A 173 -10.90 -16.10 4.56
CA GLY A 173 -11.15 -16.34 3.14
C GLY A 173 -9.84 -16.52 2.36
N ASP A 174 -9.69 -15.79 1.25
CA ASP A 174 -8.56 -15.98 0.35
C ASP A 174 -7.25 -15.39 0.90
N ALA A 175 -6.18 -16.19 0.80
CA ALA A 175 -4.84 -15.80 1.20
C ALA A 175 -4.11 -15.01 0.09
N PHE A 176 -3.25 -14.09 0.52
CA PHE A 176 -2.42 -13.24 -0.33
C PHE A 176 -1.19 -12.77 0.45
N GLY A 177 -0.24 -12.15 -0.25
CA GLY A 177 0.98 -11.58 0.32
C GLY A 177 1.46 -10.42 -0.56
N SER A 178 2.38 -9.61 -0.03
CA SER A 178 2.79 -8.31 -0.59
C SER A 178 1.61 -7.47 -1.03
N PRO A 179 0.68 -7.10 -0.12
CA PRO A 179 -0.36 -6.16 -0.50
C PRO A 179 0.30 -4.80 -0.78
N ASP A 180 -0.08 -4.21 -1.90
CA ASP A 180 0.42 -2.93 -2.40
C ASP A 180 -0.76 -1.98 -2.61
N GLY A 181 -1.39 -2.02 -3.80
CA GLY A 181 -2.49 -1.14 -4.15
C GLY A 181 -3.69 -1.25 -3.20
N LEU A 182 -4.23 -0.11 -2.76
CA LEU A 182 -5.44 -0.02 -1.92
C LEU A 182 -6.41 1.01 -2.46
N TRP A 183 -7.70 0.67 -2.46
CA TRP A 183 -8.75 1.62 -2.83
C TRP A 183 -10.10 1.24 -2.25
N PHE A 184 -10.89 2.23 -1.85
CA PHE A 184 -12.29 2.04 -1.45
C PHE A 184 -13.22 2.45 -2.59
N ASP A 185 -14.21 1.61 -2.88
CA ASP A 185 -15.35 2.07 -3.66
C ASP A 185 -16.37 2.82 -2.82
N ALA A 186 -17.35 3.44 -3.50
CA ALA A 186 -18.41 4.21 -2.87
C ALA A 186 -19.36 3.38 -1.98
N GLN A 187 -19.24 2.05 -1.94
CA GLN A 187 -19.99 1.18 -1.04
C GLN A 187 -19.14 0.70 0.15
N GLY A 188 -17.92 1.21 0.31
CA GLY A 188 -17.03 0.88 1.42
C GLY A 188 -16.33 -0.47 1.29
N ARG A 189 -16.35 -1.11 0.11
CA ARG A 189 -15.54 -2.32 -0.11
C ARG A 189 -14.08 -1.92 -0.32
N LEU A 190 -13.18 -2.59 0.39
CA LEU A 190 -11.74 -2.37 0.27
C LEU A 190 -11.17 -3.28 -0.82
N TRP A 191 -10.67 -2.69 -1.88
CA TRP A 191 -9.96 -3.38 -2.95
C TRP A 191 -8.47 -3.40 -2.62
N VAL A 192 -7.87 -4.60 -2.67
CA VAL A 192 -6.45 -4.83 -2.35
C VAL A 192 -5.77 -5.46 -3.55
N GLN A 193 -4.69 -4.87 -4.02
CA GLN A 193 -3.87 -5.36 -5.13
C GLN A 193 -2.53 -5.85 -4.60
N THR A 194 -1.88 -6.80 -5.27
CA THR A 194 -0.62 -7.39 -4.77
C THR A 194 0.54 -7.19 -5.74
N ASP A 195 1.72 -6.94 -5.16
CA ASP A 195 3.01 -6.94 -5.85
C ASP A 195 4.04 -7.82 -5.14
N VAL A 196 3.92 -9.13 -5.37
CA VAL A 196 4.98 -10.09 -5.08
C VAL A 196 6.00 -10.02 -6.20
N ALA A 197 7.23 -9.61 -5.87
CA ALA A 197 8.35 -9.56 -6.80
C ALA A 197 8.50 -10.87 -7.60
N SER A 198 8.77 -10.75 -8.90
CA SER A 198 8.86 -11.88 -9.84
C SER A 198 9.83 -12.99 -9.41
N GLY A 199 10.88 -12.65 -8.67
CA GLY A 199 11.83 -13.61 -8.10
C GLY A 199 11.29 -14.48 -6.97
N ALA A 200 10.30 -13.98 -6.23
CA ALA A 200 9.66 -14.68 -5.11
C ALA A 200 8.34 -15.37 -5.52
N LEU A 201 7.69 -14.88 -6.58
CA LEU A 201 6.39 -15.37 -7.04
C LEU A 201 6.37 -16.90 -7.25
N ASN A 202 5.38 -17.58 -6.66
CA ASN A 202 5.22 -19.04 -6.69
C ASN A 202 6.44 -19.84 -6.15
N ARG A 203 7.24 -19.27 -5.26
CA ARG A 203 8.41 -19.94 -4.66
C ARG A 203 8.50 -19.68 -3.17
N GLY A 204 9.09 -20.63 -2.43
CA GLY A 204 9.33 -20.49 -0.99
C GLY A 204 8.04 -20.16 -0.24
N ASP A 205 8.07 -19.09 0.56
CA ASP A 205 6.91 -18.57 1.28
C ASP A 205 5.68 -18.35 0.37
N TYR A 206 5.88 -18.01 -0.91
CA TYR A 206 4.82 -17.68 -1.88
C TYR A 206 4.33 -18.86 -2.73
N GLU A 207 4.83 -20.08 -2.50
CA GLU A 207 4.57 -21.25 -3.37
C GLU A 207 3.08 -21.52 -3.63
N ARG A 208 2.21 -21.28 -2.63
CA ARG A 208 0.77 -21.58 -2.69
C ARG A 208 -0.13 -20.39 -3.00
N LEU A 209 0.43 -19.20 -3.25
CA LEU A 209 -0.36 -17.97 -3.40
C LEU A 209 -0.70 -17.61 -4.86
N GLY A 210 -0.05 -18.24 -5.84
CA GLY A 210 -0.31 -18.00 -7.26
C GLY A 210 0.37 -16.73 -7.79
N ASN A 211 -0.10 -16.25 -8.94
CA ASN A 211 0.33 -14.96 -9.46
C ASN A 211 -0.22 -13.80 -8.61
N ASN A 212 0.30 -12.60 -8.84
CA ASN A 212 -0.29 -11.38 -8.31
C ASN A 212 -1.77 -11.26 -8.66
N GLN A 213 -2.52 -10.64 -7.76
CA GLN A 213 -3.97 -10.75 -7.70
C GLN A 213 -4.60 -9.46 -7.20
N MET A 214 -5.92 -9.37 -7.31
CA MET A 214 -6.71 -8.36 -6.63
C MET A 214 -7.82 -9.04 -5.84
N LEU A 215 -8.01 -8.59 -4.60
CA LEU A 215 -9.01 -9.05 -3.67
C LEU A 215 -9.98 -7.92 -3.33
N VAL A 216 -11.14 -8.31 -2.83
CA VAL A 216 -12.10 -7.42 -2.20
C VAL A 216 -12.29 -7.85 -0.76
N ALA A 217 -12.21 -6.91 0.16
CA ALA A 217 -12.43 -7.13 1.57
C ALA A 217 -13.70 -6.41 2.04
N ASP A 218 -14.51 -7.14 2.81
CA ASP A 218 -15.49 -6.54 3.70
C ASP A 218 -14.77 -6.20 5.02
N VAL A 219 -14.56 -4.91 5.26
CA VAL A 219 -13.80 -4.42 6.42
C VAL A 219 -14.51 -4.66 7.76
N ALA A 220 -15.83 -4.87 7.76
CA ALA A 220 -16.58 -5.14 8.98
C ALA A 220 -16.41 -6.60 9.43
N SER A 221 -16.51 -7.55 8.50
CA SER A 221 -16.34 -8.98 8.81
C SER A 221 -14.88 -9.44 8.79
N GLY A 222 -14.02 -8.72 8.07
CA GLY A 222 -12.63 -9.12 7.76
C GLY A 222 -12.54 -10.22 6.72
N GLU A 223 -13.61 -10.48 5.95
CA GLU A 223 -13.62 -11.45 4.85
C GLU A 223 -12.94 -10.88 3.61
N PHE A 224 -12.00 -11.64 3.03
CA PHE A 224 -11.32 -11.35 1.78
C PHE A 224 -11.71 -12.38 0.72
N ARG A 225 -12.12 -11.90 -0.44
CA ARG A 225 -12.42 -12.73 -1.62
C ARG A 225 -11.54 -12.32 -2.78
N ARG A 226 -10.83 -13.27 -3.37
CA ARG A 226 -10.04 -13.03 -4.58
C ARG A 226 -10.98 -12.73 -5.73
N PHE A 227 -10.81 -11.56 -6.34
CA PHE A 227 -11.62 -11.10 -7.45
C PHE A 227 -10.98 -11.42 -8.81
N LEU A 228 -9.66 -11.26 -8.92
CA LEU A 228 -8.92 -11.67 -10.12
C LEU A 228 -7.50 -12.09 -9.80
N THR A 229 -6.89 -12.81 -10.76
CA THR A 229 -5.47 -13.16 -10.79
C THR A 229 -4.87 -12.64 -12.10
N GLY A 230 -3.72 -11.98 -12.00
CA GLY A 230 -2.99 -11.42 -13.12
C GLY A 230 -2.23 -12.45 -13.95
N PRO A 231 -1.78 -12.06 -15.16
CA PRO A 231 -0.88 -12.87 -15.98
C PRO A 231 0.49 -13.10 -15.31
N LYS A 232 1.30 -13.97 -15.92
CA LYS A 232 2.63 -14.30 -15.40
C LYS A 232 3.55 -13.07 -15.39
N GLY A 233 4.31 -12.93 -14.31
CA GLY A 233 5.35 -11.89 -14.14
C GLY A 233 4.78 -10.48 -14.19
N CYS A 234 3.52 -10.28 -13.80
CA CYS A 234 2.95 -8.95 -13.59
C CYS A 234 2.76 -8.71 -12.10
N GLU A 235 2.60 -7.45 -11.73
CA GLU A 235 1.86 -7.01 -10.56
C GLU A 235 0.45 -6.57 -10.97
N ILE A 236 -0.45 -6.50 -9.99
CA ILE A 236 -1.73 -5.80 -10.15
C ILE A 236 -1.61 -4.48 -9.39
N THR A 237 -1.87 -3.38 -10.07
CA THR A 237 -1.73 -2.04 -9.48
C THR A 237 -2.65 -1.06 -10.21
N GLY A 238 -2.92 0.10 -9.62
CA GLY A 238 -3.82 1.10 -10.17
C GLY A 238 -5.27 0.63 -10.24
N ILE A 239 -6.17 1.45 -9.72
CA ILE A 239 -7.60 1.15 -9.67
C ILE A 239 -8.41 2.43 -9.69
N THR A 240 -9.47 2.44 -10.49
CA THR A 240 -10.49 3.49 -10.45
C THR A 240 -11.79 2.99 -11.05
N ALA A 241 -12.90 3.65 -10.72
CA ALA A 241 -14.22 3.35 -11.27
C ALA A 241 -14.98 4.65 -11.58
N PRO A 242 -15.84 4.67 -12.60
CA PRO A 242 -16.84 5.72 -12.75
C PRO A 242 -17.81 5.72 -11.55
N PRO A 243 -18.53 6.84 -11.30
CA PRO A 243 -19.46 6.93 -10.17
C PRO A 243 -20.57 5.88 -10.15
N ASP A 244 -20.92 5.29 -11.30
CA ASP A 244 -21.95 4.25 -11.39
C ASP A 244 -21.46 2.86 -10.93
N GLY A 245 -20.15 2.68 -10.73
CA GLY A 245 -19.54 1.43 -10.28
C GLY A 245 -19.69 0.25 -11.25
N ARG A 246 -20.09 0.47 -12.51
CA ARG A 246 -20.36 -0.62 -13.48
C ARG A 246 -19.15 -1.05 -14.28
N SER A 247 -18.08 -0.26 -14.23
CA SER A 247 -16.79 -0.56 -14.86
C SER A 247 -15.68 -0.33 -13.86
N LEU A 248 -14.75 -1.27 -13.77
CA LEU A 248 -13.55 -1.14 -12.94
C LEU A 248 -12.32 -1.10 -13.86
N PHE A 249 -11.52 -0.04 -13.76
CA PHE A 249 -10.28 0.12 -14.51
C PHE A 249 -9.12 -0.32 -13.63
N ILE A 250 -8.37 -1.33 -14.07
CA ILE A 250 -7.23 -1.90 -13.32
C ILE A 250 -5.99 -1.95 -14.21
N ASN A 251 -4.80 -1.66 -13.68
CA ASN A 251 -3.57 -1.86 -14.45
C ASN A 251 -2.95 -3.24 -14.20
N ILE A 252 -2.51 -3.84 -15.30
CA ILE A 252 -1.59 -4.96 -15.29
C ILE A 252 -0.22 -4.38 -15.65
N GLN A 253 0.69 -4.34 -14.69
CA GLN A 253 2.01 -3.73 -14.88
C GLN A 253 3.07 -4.80 -15.14
N HIS A 254 4.02 -4.44 -16.01
CA HIS A 254 5.20 -5.21 -16.40
C HIS A 254 4.99 -6.72 -16.69
N PRO A 255 3.88 -7.17 -17.32
CA PRO A 255 3.66 -8.59 -17.56
C PRO A 255 4.87 -9.21 -18.27
N GLY A 256 5.30 -10.38 -17.82
CA GLY A 256 6.48 -11.05 -18.36
C GLY A 256 7.82 -10.56 -17.81
N GLU A 257 7.84 -9.83 -16.70
CA GLU A 257 9.07 -9.61 -15.95
C GLU A 257 9.68 -10.95 -15.51
N SER A 258 11.00 -11.05 -15.64
CA SER A 258 11.75 -12.25 -15.24
C SER A 258 12.05 -12.26 -13.74
N ALA A 259 12.38 -13.43 -13.19
CA ALA A 259 12.78 -13.56 -11.78
C ALA A 259 13.99 -12.69 -11.37
N GLY A 260 14.81 -12.24 -12.32
CA GLY A 260 15.92 -11.32 -12.08
C GLY A 260 15.64 -9.87 -12.47
N GLU A 261 14.37 -9.52 -12.74
CA GLU A 261 13.87 -8.16 -13.07
C GLU A 261 14.54 -7.53 -14.31
N ARG A 262 15.37 -8.29 -15.03
CA ARG A 262 16.07 -7.90 -16.24
C ARG A 262 15.80 -8.89 -17.35
N SER A 263 14.79 -8.61 -18.15
CA SER A 263 14.36 -9.47 -19.26
C SER A 263 15.33 -9.44 -20.44
N ASP A 264 15.49 -10.58 -21.13
CA ASP A 264 16.26 -10.71 -22.37
C ASP A 264 15.42 -10.19 -23.56
N PRO A 265 15.84 -9.09 -24.23
CA PRO A 265 15.10 -8.54 -25.37
C PRO A 265 15.05 -9.48 -26.58
N ALA A 266 15.96 -10.45 -26.68
CA ALA A 266 15.96 -11.48 -27.73
C ALA A 266 14.93 -12.59 -27.47
N GLN A 267 14.45 -12.73 -26.22
CA GLN A 267 13.44 -13.72 -25.82
C GLN A 267 12.26 -13.04 -25.12
N PRO A 268 11.55 -12.12 -25.80
CA PRO A 268 10.55 -11.26 -25.16
C PRO A 268 9.34 -12.02 -24.63
N THR A 269 9.13 -13.28 -25.05
CA THR A 269 7.99 -14.11 -24.67
C THR A 269 8.34 -15.22 -23.69
N ALA A 270 9.53 -15.20 -23.07
CA ALA A 270 10.00 -16.28 -22.20
C ALA A 270 9.12 -16.50 -20.96
N VAL A 271 8.52 -15.42 -20.42
CA VAL A 271 7.70 -15.48 -19.20
C VAL A 271 6.20 -15.32 -19.52
N SER A 272 5.87 -14.34 -20.37
CA SER A 272 4.50 -14.00 -20.73
C SER A 272 4.43 -13.59 -22.20
N ASN A 273 3.22 -13.63 -22.76
CA ASN A 273 2.84 -13.04 -24.03
C ASN A 273 1.50 -12.29 -23.89
N TRP A 274 1.11 -11.94 -22.65
CA TRP A 274 -0.09 -11.15 -22.38
C TRP A 274 0.12 -9.68 -22.82
N PRO A 275 -0.86 -9.01 -23.46
CA PRO A 275 -2.24 -9.47 -23.68
C PRO A 275 -2.45 -10.23 -25.00
N ALA A 276 -1.44 -10.38 -25.87
CA ALA A 276 -1.61 -11.06 -27.15
C ALA A 276 -2.16 -12.49 -27.01
N SER A 277 -1.78 -13.18 -25.93
CA SER A 277 -2.29 -14.52 -25.58
C SER A 277 -3.80 -14.63 -25.40
N GLN A 278 -4.51 -13.50 -25.22
CA GLN A 278 -5.96 -13.47 -25.07
C GLN A 278 -6.70 -13.53 -26.42
N PHE A 279 -5.98 -13.42 -27.53
CA PHE A 279 -6.52 -13.36 -28.88
C PHE A 279 -6.00 -14.55 -29.70
N PRO A 280 -6.81 -15.58 -29.97
CA PRO A 280 -6.37 -16.78 -30.71
C PRO A 280 -5.73 -16.49 -32.08
N GLN A 281 -6.08 -15.36 -32.70
CA GLN A 281 -5.56 -14.88 -33.97
C GLN A 281 -4.20 -14.18 -33.87
N ALA A 282 -3.75 -13.82 -32.67
CA ALA A 282 -2.46 -13.18 -32.45
C ALA A 282 -1.37 -14.26 -32.32
N ALA A 283 -0.36 -14.21 -33.19
CA ALA A 283 0.82 -15.06 -33.10
C ALA A 283 1.98 -14.30 -32.43
N GLY A 284 2.56 -14.89 -31.38
CA GLY A 284 3.63 -14.25 -30.61
C GLY A 284 3.15 -13.02 -29.84
N GLY A 285 4.00 -11.98 -29.77
CA GLY A 285 3.69 -10.71 -29.14
C GLY A 285 4.50 -10.45 -27.88
N ARG A 286 5.32 -9.38 -27.90
CA ARG A 286 6.00 -8.88 -26.71
C ARG A 286 4.95 -8.47 -25.67
N PRO A 287 5.13 -8.84 -24.39
CA PRO A 287 4.25 -8.40 -23.33
C PRO A 287 4.13 -6.89 -23.23
N ARG A 288 2.96 -6.41 -22.82
CA ARG A 288 2.66 -4.99 -22.71
C ARG A 288 1.85 -4.74 -21.45
N SER A 289 2.26 -3.79 -20.62
CA SER A 289 1.39 -3.24 -19.59
C SER A 289 0.12 -2.70 -20.24
N ALA A 290 -1.02 -2.87 -19.56
CA ALA A 290 -2.28 -2.32 -20.05
C ALA A 290 -3.24 -2.08 -18.89
N THR A 291 -4.11 -1.09 -19.09
CA THR A 291 -5.32 -0.92 -18.28
C THR A 291 -6.41 -1.83 -18.85
N VAL A 292 -6.97 -2.70 -18.01
CA VAL A 292 -8.14 -3.52 -18.34
C VAL A 292 -9.40 -2.85 -17.80
N VAL A 293 -10.51 -3.03 -18.52
CA VAL A 293 -11.84 -2.61 -18.07
C VAL A 293 -12.62 -3.86 -17.73
N ILE A 294 -13.00 -3.98 -16.46
CA ILE A 294 -13.78 -5.11 -15.95
C ILE A 294 -15.23 -4.68 -15.87
N THR A 295 -16.10 -5.43 -16.52
CA THR A 295 -17.55 -5.22 -16.54
C THR A 295 -18.27 -6.52 -16.17
N ARG A 296 -19.46 -6.41 -15.58
CA ARG A 296 -20.35 -7.56 -15.43
C ARG A 296 -21.14 -7.79 -16.73
N LEU A 297 -21.36 -9.07 -17.07
CA LEU A 297 -22.15 -9.45 -18.24
C LEU A 297 -23.61 -9.00 -18.15
N ASP A 298 -24.15 -8.88 -16.93
CA ASP A 298 -25.51 -8.38 -16.67
C ASP A 298 -25.58 -6.84 -16.57
N GLY A 299 -24.46 -6.13 -16.72
CA GLY A 299 -24.39 -4.67 -16.60
C GLY A 299 -24.55 -4.12 -15.18
N GLY A 300 -24.51 -4.97 -14.16
CA GLY A 300 -24.61 -4.58 -12.75
C GLY A 300 -23.36 -3.90 -12.20
N VAL A 301 -23.43 -3.48 -10.93
CA VAL A 301 -22.31 -2.87 -10.19
C VAL A 301 -21.26 -3.93 -9.87
N ILE A 302 -19.98 -3.62 -10.06
CA ILE A 302 -18.87 -4.52 -9.78
C ILE A 302 -18.77 -4.79 -8.27
N GLY A 303 -18.66 -6.07 -7.87
CA GLY A 303 -18.51 -6.47 -6.47
C GLY A 303 -19.81 -6.49 -5.64
N ALA A 304 -20.96 -6.13 -6.23
CA ALA A 304 -22.29 -6.20 -5.62
C ALA A 304 -22.95 -7.57 -5.73
#